data_AF-A0A822Y1G1-F1
#
_entry.id   AF-A0A822Y1G1-F1
#
_cell.length_a   1.000
_cell.length_b   1.000
_cell.length_c   1.000
_cell.angle_alpha   90.00
_cell.angle_beta   90.00
_cell.angle_gamma   90.00
#
_symmetry.space_group_name_H-M   'P 1'
#
loop_
_entity.id
_entity.type
_entity.pdbx_description
1 polymer ?
#
loop_
_entity_poly.entity_id
_entity_poly.type
_entity_poly.pdbx_seq_one_letter_code
_entity_poly.pdbx_strand_id
1 'polypeptide(L)' 'MLIHVNQASPFLAGLAVAAAALAGRYGIQAWQAFKARPPTPRIRKFYDGGFQPTMTKREAALILGLR' A
#
# COMPACT_ATOMS: atom_id res chain seq x y z
N MET A 1 17.57 -15.36 51.29
CA MET A 1 16.90 -15.72 50.02
C MET A 1 17.54 -14.88 48.92
N LEU A 2 18.62 -15.39 48.33
CA LEU A 2 19.38 -14.68 47.29
C LEU A 2 18.69 -14.88 45.95
N ILE A 3 18.13 -13.80 45.40
CA ILE A 3 17.60 -13.74 44.04
C ILE A 3 18.78 -13.79 43.05
N HIS A 4 19.09 -14.99 42.57
CA HIS A 4 20.00 -15.17 41.44
C HIS A 4 19.27 -14.71 40.16
N VAL A 5 19.43 -13.43 39.80
CA VAL A 5 19.04 -12.93 38.47
C VAL A 5 20.02 -13.50 37.45
N ASN A 6 19.60 -14.57 36.78
CA ASN A 6 20.31 -15.12 35.63
C ASN A 6 20.41 -14.02 34.56
N GLN A 7 21.62 -13.57 34.22
CA GLN A 7 21.87 -12.43 33.33
C GLN A 7 21.24 -12.58 31.92
N ALA A 8 20.87 -13.81 31.55
CA ALA A 8 20.14 -14.10 30.32
C ALA A 8 18.69 -13.59 30.33
N SER A 9 18.01 -13.49 31.48
CA SER A 9 16.59 -13.11 31.53
C SER A 9 16.31 -11.66 31.13
N PRO A 10 17.05 -10.62 31.57
CA PRO A 10 16.81 -9.26 31.09
C PRO A 10 17.18 -9.08 29.62
N PHE A 11 18.19 -9.80 29.12
CA PHE A 11 18.59 -9.75 27.71
C PHE A 11 17.49 -10.32 26.79
N LEU A 12 16.95 -11.49 27.13
CA LEU A 12 15.84 -12.09 26.40
C LEU A 12 14.57 -11.24 26.48
N ALA A 13 14.29 -10.65 27.64
CA ALA A 13 13.18 -9.71 27.79
C ALA A 13 13.35 -8.48 26.87
N GLY A 14 14.55 -7.91 26.80
CA GLY A 14 14.86 -6.80 25.89
C GLY A 14 14.67 -7.17 24.42
N LEU A 15 15.15 -8.35 24.02
CA LEU A 15 14.95 -8.86 22.65
C LEU A 15 13.49 -9.08 22.32
N ALA A 16 12.70 -9.66 23.24
CA ALA A 16 11.28 -9.89 23.05
C ALA A 16 10.51 -8.56 22.86
N VAL A 17 10.82 -7.55 23.68
CA VAL A 17 10.22 -6.21 23.56
C VAL A 17 10.60 -5.54 22.23
N ALA A 18 11.88 -5.62 21.84
CA ALA A 18 12.34 -5.06 20.58
C ALA A 18 11.67 -5.74 19.37
N ALA A 19 11.56 -7.07 19.39
CA ALA A 19 10.90 -7.84 18.33
C ALA A 19 9.42 -7.50 18.24
N ALA A 20 8.72 -7.41 19.39
CA ALA A 20 7.30 -7.05 19.44
C ALA A 20 7.06 -5.62 18.90
N ALA A 21 7.92 -4.66 19.27
CA ALA A 21 7.81 -3.28 18.79
C ALA A 21 8.00 -3.17 17.27
N LEU A 22 9.00 -3.86 16.71
CA LEU A 22 9.24 -3.88 15.27
C LEU A 22 8.08 -4.56 14.52
N ALA A 23 7.67 -5.75 14.96
CA ALA A 23 6.55 -6.46 14.36
C ALA A 23 5.25 -5.63 14.41
N GLY A 24 4.97 -4.98 15.54
CA GLY A 24 3.83 -4.08 15.69
C GLY A 24 3.86 -2.89 14.72
N ARG A 25 5.01 -2.23 14.59
CA ARG A 25 5.20 -1.12 13.63
C ARG A 25 4.91 -1.58 12.20
N TYR A 26 5.51 -2.68 11.77
CA TYR A 26 5.31 -3.20 10.41
C TYR A 26 3.88 -3.67 10.18
N GLY A 27 3.23 -4.29 11.17
CA GLY A 27 1.83 -4.70 11.10
C GLY A 27 0.89 -3.51 10.89
N ILE A 28 1.07 -2.44 11.66
CA ILE A 28 0.27 -1.21 11.50
C ILE A 28 0.51 -0.57 10.12
N GLN A 29 1.77 -0.49 9.68
CA GLN A 29 2.10 0.07 8.37
C GLN A 29 1.47 -0.73 7.22
N ALA A 30 1.52 -2.06 7.29
CA ALA A 30 0.91 -2.94 6.29
C ALA A 30 -0.62 -2.78 6.27
N TRP A 31 -1.24 -2.69 7.44
CA TRP A 31 -2.68 -2.47 7.58
C TRP A 31 -3.12 -1.10 7.01
N GLN A 32 -2.38 -0.05 7.32
CA GLN A 32 -2.66 1.29 6.78
C GLN A 32 -2.48 1.32 5.26
N ALA A 33 -1.39 0.73 4.75
CA ALA A 33 -1.16 0.62 3.32
C ALA A 33 -2.25 -0.19 2.61
N PHE A 34 -2.78 -1.22 3.26
CA PHE A 34 -3.92 -1.99 2.75
C PHE A 34 -5.20 -1.14 2.70
N LYS A 35 -5.53 -0.42 3.79
CA LYS A 35 -6.70 0.47 3.85
C LYS A 35 -6.60 1.66 2.91
N ALA A 36 -5.40 2.17 2.67
CA ALA A 36 -5.16 3.30 1.79
C ALA A 36 -5.23 2.94 0.29
N ARG A 37 -5.38 1.65 -0.06
CA ARG A 37 -5.60 1.25 -1.45
C ARG A 37 -6.98 1.74 -1.89
N PRO A 38 -7.08 2.60 -2.94
CA PRO A 38 -8.38 2.96 -3.48
C PRO A 38 -9.10 1.69 -3.96
N PRO A 39 -10.40 1.50 -3.61
CA PRO A 39 -11.17 0.31 -3.96
C PRO A 39 -11.34 0.13 -5.48
N THR A 40 -11.19 1.22 -6.24
CA THR A 40 -11.05 1.16 -7.69
C THR A 40 -9.56 1.18 -8.05
N PRO A 41 -9.04 0.18 -8.79
CA PRO A 41 -7.77 0.38 -9.48
C PRO A 41 -7.93 1.68 -10.27
N ARG A 42 -6.95 2.60 -10.14
CA ARG A 42 -6.87 3.79 -11.00
C ARG A 42 -6.60 3.32 -12.43
N ILE A 43 -7.60 2.71 -13.05
CA ILE A 43 -7.69 2.55 -14.49
C ILE A 43 -7.81 3.99 -14.96
N ARG A 44 -6.67 4.57 -15.33
CA ARG A 44 -6.67 5.81 -16.09
C ARG A 44 -7.61 5.54 -17.25
N LYS A 45 -8.76 6.19 -17.25
CA LYS A 45 -9.70 6.06 -18.36
C LYS A 45 -8.91 6.48 -19.59
N PHE A 46 -8.67 5.54 -20.49
CA PHE A 46 -7.87 5.79 -21.69
C PHE A 46 -8.59 6.81 -22.62
N TYR A 47 -9.89 7.00 -22.40
CA TYR A 47 -10.73 8.03 -22.99
C TYR A 47 -11.46 8.78 -21.87
N ASP A 48 -11.33 10.10 -21.83
CA ASP A 48 -11.89 10.96 -20.76
C ASP A 48 -13.43 11.05 -20.76
N GLY A 49 -14.12 10.25 -21.58
CA GLY A 49 -15.55 10.39 -21.87
C GLY A 49 -15.80 11.53 -22.85
N GLY A 50 -17.05 11.71 -23.27
CA GLY A 50 -17.44 12.77 -24.21
C GLY A 50 -16.70 12.74 -25.56
N PHE A 51 -17.07 13.66 -26.44
CA PHE A 51 -16.27 14.01 -27.61
C PHE A 51 -15.41 15.23 -27.27
N GLN A 52 -14.22 15.32 -27.86
CA GLN A 52 -13.38 16.50 -27.75
C GLN A 52 -14.09 17.70 -28.40
N PRO A 53 -13.88 18.92 -27.89
CA PRO A 53 -14.48 20.14 -28.46
C PRO A 53 -13.99 20.43 -29.89
N THR A 54 -12.85 19.86 -30.28
CA THR A 54 -12.27 19.94 -31.62
C THR A 54 -11.93 18.54 -32.11
N MET A 55 -12.44 18.18 -33.30
CA MET A 55 -12.28 16.83 -33.87
C MET A 55 -10.80 16.50 -34.10
N THR A 56 -10.31 15.48 -33.38
CA THR A 56 -8.92 15.02 -33.54
C THR A 56 -8.84 13.81 -34.46
N LYS A 57 -7.68 13.56 -35.08
CA LYS A 57 -7.46 12.35 -35.91
C LYS A 57 -7.72 11.05 -35.13
N ARG A 58 -7.42 11.04 -33.82
CA ARG A 58 -7.66 9.90 -32.93
C ARG A 58 -9.16 9.66 -32.71
N GLU A 59 -9.91 10.74 -32.51
CA GLU A 59 -11.37 10.68 -32.34
C GLU A 59 -12.08 10.23 -33.61
N ALA A 60 -11.68 10.79 -34.76
CA ALA A 60 -12.19 10.37 -36.06
C ALA A 60 -11.92 8.89 -36.33
N ALA A 61 -10.72 8.40 -36.01
CA ALA A 61 -10.39 6.99 -36.14
C ALA A 61 -11.28 6.10 -35.26
N LEU A 62 -11.58 6.53 -34.02
CA LEU A 62 -12.48 5.80 -33.12
C LEU A 62 -13.93 5.77 -33.62
N ILE A 63 -14.46 6.88 -34.13
CA ILE A 63 -15.81 6.95 -34.67
C ILE A 63 -15.95 6.08 -35.92
N LEU A 64 -14.92 6.07 -36.77
CA LEU A 64 -14.91 5.33 -38.03
C LEU A 64 -14.45 3.86 -37.88
N GLY A 65 -14.03 3.44 -36.69
CA GLY A 65 -13.52 2.08 -36.43
C GLY A 65 -12.18 1.77 -37.10
N LEU A 66 -11.38 2.80 -37.39
CA LEU A 66 -10.05 2.69 -37.99
C LEU A 66 -9.01 2.54 -36.87
N ARG A 67 -8.08 1.58 -37.00
CA ARG A 67 -7.01 1.30 -36.01
C ARG A 67 -5.72 2.05 -36.32
#